data_AF-A0A9D8BCJ4-F1
#
_entry.id   AF-A0A9D8BCJ4-F1
#
_cell.length_a   1.000
_cell.length_b   1.000
_cell.length_c   1.000
_cell.angle_alpha   90.00
_cell.angle_beta   90.00
_cell.angle_gamma   90.00
#
_symmetry.space_group_name_H-M   'P 1'
#
loop_
_entity.id
_entity.type
_entity.pdbx_description
1 polymer ?
#
loop_
_entity_poly.entity_id
_entity_poly.type
_entity_poly.pdbx_seq_one_letter_code
_entity_poly.pdbx_strand_id
1 'polypeptide(L)'
;DSLETISTLCSQAIKAGTRIFNLISVEDVMIRENDRITGLVLNWSAVTLAKLHVDPLSIRSKMVIDATGHAAEICRIVEKKIGPRLDTVSGGVVGEKPMWAEVGERALLENTKEVYPGLIVAGMAANATYGSHRMGAIFGGMLLSGKKAAELAMGKL
;
A
#
# COMPACT_ATOMS: atom_id res chain seq x y z
N ASP A 1 14.48 -20.78 -0.64
CA ASP A 1 14.66 -20.10 -1.95
C ASP A 1 13.61 -18.98 -2.10
N SER A 2 13.90 -17.91 -2.85
CA SER A 2 12.99 -16.74 -2.98
C SER A 2 11.71 -17.10 -3.75
N LEU A 3 11.80 -17.91 -4.80
CA LEU A 3 10.64 -18.35 -5.59
C LEU A 3 9.73 -19.27 -4.76
N GLU A 4 10.32 -20.23 -4.07
CA GLU A 4 9.60 -21.12 -3.14
C GLU A 4 8.88 -20.33 -2.03
N THR A 5 9.53 -19.29 -1.49
CA THR A 5 8.97 -18.47 -0.41
C THR A 5 7.72 -17.72 -0.89
N ILE A 6 7.82 -17.00 -2.02
CA ILE A 6 6.71 -16.18 -2.54
C ILE A 6 5.57 -17.06 -3.06
N SER A 7 5.87 -18.16 -3.75
CA SER A 7 4.85 -19.10 -4.22
C SER A 7 4.10 -19.75 -3.06
N THR A 8 4.79 -20.12 -1.98
CA THR A 8 4.17 -20.67 -0.78
C THR A 8 3.28 -19.65 -0.08
N LEU A 9 3.75 -18.42 0.13
CA LEU A 9 2.95 -17.34 0.73
C LEU A 9 1.67 -17.07 -0.07
N CYS A 10 1.78 -16.99 -1.41
CA CYS A 10 0.64 -16.82 -2.30
C CYS A 10 -0.36 -17.98 -2.17
N SER A 11 0.13 -19.23 -2.22
CA SER A 11 -0.71 -20.42 -2.08
C SER A 11 -1.45 -20.44 -0.74
N GLN A 12 -0.76 -20.12 0.36
CA GLN A 12 -1.36 -20.11 1.69
C GLN A 12 -2.37 -18.97 1.86
N ALA A 13 -2.09 -17.77 1.33
CA ALA A 13 -3.03 -16.65 1.35
C ALA A 13 -4.33 -16.98 0.60
N ILE A 14 -4.24 -17.61 -0.57
CA ILE A 14 -5.41 -18.04 -1.34
C ILE A 14 -6.20 -19.11 -0.57
N LYS A 15 -5.52 -20.10 0.01
CA LYS A 15 -6.17 -21.14 0.83
C LYS A 15 -6.86 -20.57 2.07
N ALA A 16 -6.34 -19.48 2.64
CA ALA A 16 -6.95 -18.76 3.74
C ALA A 16 -8.17 -17.90 3.32
N GLY A 17 -8.48 -17.81 2.03
CA GLY A 17 -9.66 -17.12 1.50
C GLY A 17 -9.37 -15.83 0.72
N THR A 18 -8.11 -15.42 0.59
CA THR A 18 -7.75 -14.22 -0.18
C THR A 18 -8.00 -14.44 -1.67
N ARG A 19 -8.63 -13.45 -2.32
CA ARG A 19 -8.75 -13.39 -3.78
C ARG A 19 -7.65 -12.46 -4.33
N ILE A 20 -6.94 -12.93 -5.34
CA ILE A 20 -5.88 -12.17 -6.01
C ILE A 20 -6.35 -11.85 -7.43
N PHE A 21 -6.36 -10.56 -7.76
CA PHE A 21 -6.63 -10.07 -9.12
C PHE A 21 -5.34 -9.48 -9.68
N ASN A 22 -4.65 -10.25 -10.52
CA ASN A 22 -3.46 -9.77 -11.24
C ASN A 22 -3.87 -8.97 -12.49
N LEU A 23 -2.91 -8.22 -13.06
CA LEU A 23 -3.13 -7.39 -14.26
C LEU A 23 -4.20 -6.31 -14.07
N ILE A 24 -4.39 -5.87 -12.82
CA ILE A 24 -5.23 -4.76 -12.41
C ILE A 24 -4.33 -3.67 -11.84
N SER A 25 -4.62 -2.42 -12.19
CA SER A 25 -3.99 -1.24 -11.64
C SER A 25 -5.02 -0.39 -10.90
N VAL A 26 -4.58 0.28 -9.83
CA VAL A 26 -5.41 1.25 -9.13
C VAL A 26 -5.21 2.61 -9.79
N GLU A 27 -6.30 3.21 -10.26
CA GLU A 27 -6.30 4.49 -10.95
C GLU A 27 -6.72 5.65 -10.03
N ASP A 28 -7.62 5.37 -9.08
CA ASP A 28 -8.10 6.35 -8.11
C ASP A 28 -8.61 5.68 -6.82
N VAL A 29 -9.01 6.49 -5.85
CA VAL A 29 -9.65 6.06 -4.60
C VAL A 29 -11.11 6.50 -4.53
N MET A 30 -11.93 5.76 -3.78
CA MET A 30 -13.28 6.19 -3.45
C MET A 30 -13.32 6.86 -2.07
N ILE A 31 -13.61 8.16 -2.02
CA ILE A 31 -13.85 8.90 -0.77
C ILE A 31 -15.34 9.17 -0.60
N ARG A 32 -15.84 9.00 0.62
CA ARG A 32 -17.25 9.22 1.00
C ARG A 32 -17.33 10.01 2.31
N GLU A 33 -18.40 9.86 3.08
CA GLU A 33 -18.68 10.64 4.28
C GLU A 33 -17.47 10.65 5.24
N ASN A 34 -17.26 11.77 5.93
CA ASN A 34 -16.14 12.01 6.84
C ASN A 34 -14.75 11.97 6.19
N ASP A 35 -14.65 12.27 4.89
CA ASP A 35 -13.39 12.30 4.15
C ASP A 35 -12.63 10.96 4.29
N ARG A 36 -13.37 9.84 4.25
CA ARG A 36 -12.83 8.50 4.47
C ARG A 36 -12.74 7.72 3.17
N ILE A 37 -11.62 7.00 2.97
CA ILE A 37 -11.47 6.02 1.88
C ILE A 37 -12.38 4.81 2.15
N THR A 38 -13.19 4.47 1.15
CA THR A 38 -14.23 3.42 1.19
C THR A 38 -14.14 2.44 0.03
N GLY A 39 -13.05 2.50 -0.74
CA GLY A 39 -12.89 1.68 -1.93
C GLY A 39 -11.81 2.20 -2.87
N LEU A 40 -11.63 1.49 -3.98
CA LEU A 40 -10.66 1.78 -5.02
C LEU A 40 -11.35 1.87 -6.38
N VAL A 41 -10.76 2.65 -7.27
CA VAL A 41 -11.10 2.71 -8.69
C VAL A 41 -10.00 1.98 -9.45
N LEU A 42 -10.39 0.96 -10.21
CA LEU A 42 -9.54 -0.05 -10.80
C LEU A 42 -9.67 -0.04 -12.32
N ASN A 43 -8.56 -0.29 -13.00
CA ASN A 43 -8.54 -0.50 -14.44
C ASN A 43 -7.67 -1.71 -14.78
N TRP A 44 -7.86 -2.26 -15.98
CA TRP A 44 -6.95 -3.29 -16.49
C TRP A 44 -5.60 -2.65 -16.79
N SER A 45 -4.50 -3.24 -16.29
CA SER A 45 -3.17 -2.69 -16.54
C SER A 45 -2.87 -2.58 -18.04
N ALA A 46 -3.43 -3.48 -18.86
CA ALA A 46 -3.31 -3.43 -20.32
C ALA A 46 -3.95 -2.18 -20.95
N VAL A 47 -5.09 -1.69 -20.41
CA VAL A 47 -5.75 -0.46 -20.88
C VAL A 47 -4.82 0.74 -20.66
N THR A 48 -4.24 0.84 -19.47
CA THR A 48 -3.28 1.91 -19.12
C THR A 48 -2.02 1.83 -19.98
N LEU A 49 -1.44 0.64 -20.15
CA LEU A 49 -0.23 0.43 -20.98
C LEU A 49 -0.47 0.78 -22.45
N ALA A 50 -1.62 0.40 -23.00
CA ALA A 50 -2.00 0.68 -24.38
C ALA A 50 -2.55 2.10 -24.58
N LYS A 51 -2.69 2.90 -23.51
CA LYS A 51 -3.26 4.26 -23.53
C LYS A 51 -4.66 4.31 -24.17
N LEU A 52 -5.47 3.31 -23.88
CA LEU A 52 -6.85 3.23 -24.36
C LEU A 52 -7.78 4.04 -23.46
N HIS A 53 -8.80 4.66 -24.05
CA HIS A 53 -9.81 5.45 -23.33
C HIS A 53 -10.97 4.53 -22.91
N VAL A 54 -10.75 3.74 -21.87
CA VAL A 54 -11.76 2.85 -21.28
C VAL A 54 -11.98 3.25 -19.83
N ASP A 55 -13.24 3.50 -19.46
CA ASP A 55 -13.60 3.89 -18.11
C ASP A 55 -13.27 2.80 -17.07
N PRO A 56 -12.81 3.18 -15.87
CA PRO A 56 -12.48 2.24 -14.82
C PRO A 56 -13.71 1.71 -14.09
N LEU A 57 -13.51 0.65 -13.30
CA LEU A 57 -14.50 0.05 -12.41
C LEU A 57 -14.23 0.45 -10.96
N SER A 58 -15.24 0.38 -10.09
CA SER A 58 -15.07 0.67 -8.66
C SER A 58 -15.33 -0.56 -7.79
N ILE A 59 -14.56 -0.69 -6.72
CA ILE A 59 -14.75 -1.72 -5.70
C ILE A 59 -14.79 -1.09 -4.31
N ARG A 60 -15.79 -1.46 -3.51
CA ARG A 60 -15.91 -0.98 -2.13
C ARG A 60 -15.06 -1.82 -1.18
N SER A 61 -14.47 -1.17 -0.20
CA SER A 61 -13.74 -1.80 0.90
C SER A 61 -13.96 -1.04 2.21
N LYS A 62 -13.87 -1.74 3.34
CA LYS A 62 -13.89 -1.10 4.67
C LYS A 62 -12.56 -0.44 5.02
N MET A 63 -11.47 -1.01 4.51
CA MET A 63 -10.08 -0.59 4.69
C MET A 63 -9.30 -0.85 3.40
N VAL A 64 -8.35 0.03 3.09
CA VAL A 64 -7.34 -0.13 2.04
C VAL A 64 -5.96 -0.22 2.70
N ILE A 65 -5.10 -1.08 2.17
CA ILE A 65 -3.69 -1.18 2.56
C ILE A 65 -2.85 -0.87 1.32
N ASP A 66 -2.09 0.22 1.34
CA ASP A 66 -1.08 0.51 0.33
C ASP A 66 0.20 -0.29 0.65
N ALA A 67 0.39 -1.35 -0.13
CA ALA A 67 1.59 -2.18 -0.14
C ALA A 67 2.27 -2.16 -1.52
N THR A 68 2.13 -1.05 -2.28
CA THR A 68 2.68 -0.87 -3.64
C THR A 68 4.19 -0.63 -3.68
N GLY A 69 4.85 -0.78 -2.53
CA GLY A 69 6.29 -0.63 -2.39
C GLY A 69 6.76 0.82 -2.49
N HIS A 70 7.96 1.03 -3.04
CA HIS A 70 8.60 2.35 -3.15
C HIS A 70 7.73 3.42 -3.84
N ALA A 71 6.80 2.98 -4.69
CA ALA A 71 5.93 3.84 -5.45
C ALA A 71 4.78 4.44 -4.61
N ALA A 72 4.43 3.87 -3.45
CA ALA A 72 3.36 4.37 -2.56
C ALA A 72 2.16 4.94 -3.35
N GLU A 73 1.70 4.18 -4.35
CA GLU A 73 0.88 4.69 -5.45
C GLU A 73 -0.45 5.22 -4.94
N ILE A 74 -1.04 4.56 -3.93
CA ILE A 74 -2.33 4.96 -3.38
C ILE A 74 -2.16 6.25 -2.58
N CYS A 75 -1.12 6.34 -1.74
CA CYS A 75 -0.78 7.57 -1.04
C CYS A 75 -0.55 8.75 -2.00
N ARG A 76 0.15 8.51 -3.12
CA ARG A 76 0.38 9.55 -4.15
C ARG A 76 -0.90 9.95 -4.88
N ILE A 77 -1.80 9.01 -5.15
CA ILE A 77 -3.13 9.30 -5.70
C ILE A 77 -3.90 10.22 -4.75
N VAL A 78 -3.94 9.88 -3.45
CA VAL A 78 -4.61 10.68 -2.42
C VAL A 78 -4.02 12.09 -2.37
N GLU A 79 -2.69 12.21 -2.20
CA GLU A 79 -1.99 13.50 -2.19
C GLU A 79 -2.31 14.35 -3.43
N LYS A 80 -2.30 13.73 -4.62
CA LYS A 80 -2.60 14.41 -5.89
C LYS A 80 -4.05 14.88 -6.00
N LYS A 81 -5.02 14.10 -5.48
CA LYS A 81 -6.45 14.33 -5.70
C LYS A 81 -7.08 15.24 -4.64
N ILE A 82 -6.65 15.14 -3.39
CA ILE A 82 -7.23 15.88 -2.26
C ILE A 82 -6.23 16.82 -1.56
N GLY A 83 -4.98 16.85 -2.02
CA GLY A 83 -3.91 17.67 -1.45
C GLY A 83 -3.19 17.00 -0.27
N PRO A 84 -2.30 17.74 0.41
CA PRO A 84 -1.44 17.20 1.45
C PRO A 84 -2.21 16.95 2.76
N ARG A 85 -2.91 15.81 2.84
CA ARG A 85 -3.74 15.39 3.99
C ARG A 85 -3.33 14.07 4.64
N LEU A 86 -2.23 13.47 4.20
CA LEU A 86 -1.66 12.28 4.84
C LEU A 86 -1.13 12.66 6.25
N ASP A 87 -1.22 11.74 7.21
CA ASP A 87 -0.59 11.85 8.54
C ASP A 87 0.93 11.72 8.39
N THR A 88 1.57 12.71 7.78
CA THR A 88 3.00 12.84 7.59
C THR A 88 3.42 14.28 7.86
N VAL A 89 4.72 14.51 8.04
CA VAL A 89 5.24 15.87 8.30
C VAL A 89 4.98 16.86 7.17
N SER A 90 4.80 16.39 5.93
CA SER A 90 4.52 17.22 4.77
C SER A 90 3.04 17.24 4.37
N GLY A 91 2.21 16.40 4.99
CA GLY A 91 0.87 16.06 4.50
C GLY A 91 0.86 15.20 3.23
N GLY A 92 2.02 14.90 2.64
CA GLY A 92 2.16 14.08 1.42
C GLY A 92 3.14 12.92 1.60
N VAL A 93 3.49 12.24 0.51
CA VAL A 93 4.53 11.20 0.52
C VAL A 93 5.91 11.88 0.62
N VAL A 94 6.61 11.67 1.74
CA VAL A 94 7.92 12.33 2.00
C VAL A 94 9.03 11.84 1.06
N GLY A 95 8.98 10.57 0.65
CA GLY A 95 9.97 9.93 -0.22
C GLY A 95 11.09 9.24 0.55
N GLU A 96 11.52 8.07 0.09
CA GLU A 96 12.52 7.28 0.81
C GLU A 96 13.94 7.87 0.75
N LYS A 97 14.74 7.54 1.76
CA LYS A 97 16.16 7.89 1.86
C LYS A 97 17.05 6.79 1.25
N PRO A 98 18.32 7.12 0.91
CA PRO A 98 19.32 6.14 0.51
C PRO A 98 19.45 4.96 1.48
N MET A 99 20.05 3.87 1.00
CA MET A 99 20.09 2.61 1.74
C MET A 99 20.76 2.72 3.11
N TRP A 100 20.04 2.28 4.14
CA TRP A 100 20.57 1.98 5.47
C TRP A 100 19.71 0.86 6.05
N ALA A 101 20.17 -0.38 5.88
CA ALA A 101 19.34 -1.56 6.12
C ALA A 101 18.78 -1.67 7.54
N GLU A 102 19.65 -1.51 8.54
CA GLU A 102 19.25 -1.59 9.96
C GLU A 102 18.20 -0.53 10.33
N VAL A 103 18.42 0.73 9.93
CA VAL A 103 17.49 1.84 10.20
C VAL A 103 16.19 1.65 9.42
N GLY A 104 16.27 1.25 8.16
CA GLY A 104 15.12 1.01 7.30
C GLY A 104 14.22 -0.12 7.81
N GLU A 105 14.81 -1.24 8.22
CA GLU A 105 14.10 -2.39 8.81
C GLU A 105 13.40 -2.01 10.13
N ARG A 106 14.12 -1.32 11.03
CA ARG A 106 13.56 -0.89 12.31
C ARG A 106 12.41 0.11 12.16
N ALA A 107 12.58 1.12 11.31
CA ALA A 107 11.58 2.16 11.09
C ALA A 107 10.30 1.63 10.42
N LEU A 108 10.40 0.54 9.67
CA LEU A 108 9.28 -0.01 8.90
C LEU A 108 8.07 -0.34 9.77
N LEU A 109 8.30 -0.91 10.95
CA LEU A 109 7.22 -1.25 11.88
C LEU A 109 6.55 0.00 12.43
N GLU A 110 7.32 1.01 12.83
CA GLU A 110 6.79 2.29 13.33
C GLU A 110 5.96 3.00 12.25
N ASN A 111 6.46 2.99 11.00
CA ASN A 111 5.82 3.61 9.85
C ASN A 111 4.61 2.84 9.33
N THR A 112 4.44 1.56 9.70
CA THR A 112 3.26 0.77 9.35
C THR A 112 2.09 1.18 10.24
N LYS A 113 1.26 2.08 9.74
CA LYS A 113 0.09 2.63 10.42
C LYS A 113 -0.95 3.18 9.44
N GLU A 114 -2.12 3.56 9.96
CA GLU A 114 -3.13 4.29 9.19
C GLU A 114 -2.60 5.70 8.90
N VAL A 115 -2.36 6.01 7.63
CA VAL A 115 -1.83 7.30 7.18
C VAL A 115 -2.96 8.28 6.83
N TYR A 116 -4.14 7.77 6.49
CA TYR A 116 -5.32 8.58 6.17
C TYR A 116 -6.57 7.77 6.54
N PRO A 117 -7.71 8.39 6.91
CA PRO A 117 -8.90 7.62 7.28
C PRO A 117 -9.28 6.57 6.22
N GLY A 118 -9.16 5.29 6.58
CA GLY A 118 -9.45 4.15 5.70
C GLY A 118 -8.25 3.63 4.90
N LEU A 119 -7.05 4.16 5.11
CA LEU A 119 -5.82 3.82 4.37
C LEU A 119 -4.65 3.55 5.32
N ILE A 120 -4.16 2.31 5.32
CA ILE A 120 -2.94 1.88 6.01
C ILE A 120 -1.81 1.77 4.99
N VAL A 121 -0.59 2.09 5.39
CA VAL A 121 0.62 1.79 4.61
C VAL A 121 1.38 0.61 5.19
N ALA A 122 1.96 -0.23 4.33
CA ALA A 122 2.76 -1.38 4.72
C ALA A 122 3.94 -1.63 3.77
N GLY A 123 4.93 -2.38 4.23
CA GLY A 123 6.16 -2.64 3.48
C GLY A 123 6.87 -1.36 3.08
N MET A 124 7.53 -1.37 1.92
CA MET A 124 8.27 -0.19 1.45
C MET A 124 7.41 1.05 1.21
N ALA A 125 6.09 0.90 0.99
CA ALA A 125 5.20 2.05 0.91
C ALA A 125 5.20 2.84 2.23
N ALA A 126 5.29 2.16 3.37
CA ALA A 126 5.39 2.81 4.68
C ALA A 126 6.64 3.70 4.79
N ASN A 127 7.82 3.17 4.47
CA ASN A 127 9.05 3.96 4.52
C ASN A 127 9.09 5.08 3.47
N ALA A 128 8.51 4.85 2.28
CA ALA A 128 8.39 5.88 1.26
C ALA A 128 7.46 7.02 1.71
N THR A 129 6.32 6.69 2.31
CA THR A 129 5.36 7.65 2.86
C THR A 129 5.97 8.49 3.98
N TYR A 130 6.70 7.85 4.91
CA TYR A 130 7.23 8.50 6.13
C TYR A 130 8.67 8.99 6.04
N GLY A 131 9.34 8.87 4.89
CA GLY A 131 10.66 9.47 4.70
C GLY A 131 11.83 8.69 5.32
N SER A 132 11.71 7.37 5.38
CA SER A 132 12.70 6.47 5.98
C SER A 132 13.60 5.80 4.95
N HIS A 133 14.67 5.14 5.43
CA HIS A 133 15.66 4.48 4.56
C HIS A 133 15.12 3.19 3.93
N ARG A 134 15.61 2.87 2.73
CA ARG A 134 15.46 1.54 2.12
C ARG A 134 16.45 0.53 2.74
N MET A 135 16.14 -0.76 2.66
CA MET A 135 16.94 -1.83 3.30
C MET A 135 17.63 -2.84 2.38
N GLY A 136 17.33 -2.85 1.08
CA GLY A 136 17.91 -3.82 0.15
C GLY A 136 17.22 -5.18 0.25
N ALA A 137 17.94 -6.26 -0.04
CA ALA A 137 17.38 -7.62 -0.15
C ALA A 137 17.27 -8.34 1.21
N ILE A 138 16.68 -7.66 2.19
CA ILE A 138 16.31 -8.21 3.49
C ILE A 138 14.81 -7.94 3.71
N PHE A 139 14.08 -8.97 4.13
CA PHE A 139 12.61 -9.00 4.06
C PHE A 139 11.94 -9.27 5.41
N GLY A 140 12.70 -9.27 6.51
CA GLY A 140 12.17 -9.57 7.84
C GLY A 140 11.10 -8.57 8.24
N GLY A 141 11.39 -7.28 8.13
CA GLY A 141 10.40 -6.24 8.39
C GLY A 141 9.28 -6.23 7.38
N MET A 142 9.48 -6.61 6.11
CA MET A 142 8.38 -6.67 5.14
C MET A 142 7.26 -7.60 5.61
N LEU A 143 7.62 -8.80 6.10
CA LEU A 143 6.66 -9.75 6.64
C LEU A 143 6.02 -9.27 7.94
N LEU A 144 6.82 -8.71 8.86
CA LEU A 144 6.32 -8.19 10.14
C LEU A 144 5.42 -6.95 9.95
N SER A 145 5.74 -6.09 8.98
CA SER A 145 4.94 -4.94 8.57
C SER A 145 3.61 -5.40 7.99
N GLY A 146 3.60 -6.38 7.08
CA GLY A 146 2.36 -6.97 6.55
C GLY A 146 1.48 -7.55 7.66
N LYS A 147 2.08 -8.26 8.63
CA LYS A 147 1.37 -8.78 9.81
C LYS A 147 0.76 -7.65 10.65
N LYS A 148 1.55 -6.62 10.99
CA LYS A 148 1.07 -5.47 11.76
C LYS A 148 -0.07 -4.74 11.02
N ALA A 149 0.03 -4.55 9.71
CA ALA A 149 -1.02 -3.93 8.91
C ALA A 149 -2.33 -4.74 8.95
N ALA A 150 -2.25 -6.08 8.91
CA ALA A 150 -3.41 -6.94 9.06
C ALA A 150 -4.06 -6.81 10.46
N GLU A 151 -3.26 -6.78 11.52
CA GLU A 151 -3.73 -6.58 12.90
C GLU A 151 -4.42 -5.22 13.09
N LEU A 152 -3.82 -4.15 12.55
CA LEU A 152 -4.40 -2.80 12.55
C LEU A 152 -5.71 -2.74 11.77
N ALA A 153 -5.79 -3.41 10.62
CA ALA A 153 -7.02 -3.48 9.84
C ALA A 153 -8.10 -4.23 10.62
N MET A 154 -7.79 -5.40 11.19
CA MET A 154 -8.74 -6.18 12.00
C MET A 154 -9.30 -5.38 13.20
N GLY A 155 -8.48 -4.57 13.87
CA GLY A 155 -8.94 -3.71 14.96
C GLY A 155 -9.90 -2.59 14.55
N LYS A 156 -10.11 -2.37 13.24
CA LYS A 156 -10.97 -1.32 12.67
C LYS A 156 -12.19 -1.87 11.90
N LEU A 157 -12.31 -3.18 11.73
CA LEU A 157 -13.36 -3.84 10.93
C LEU A 157 -14.62 -4.18 11.71
#